data_AF-A0A2V6JA59-F1
#
_entry.id   AF-A0A2V6JA59-F1
#
_cell.length_a   1.000
_cell.length_b   1.000
_cell.length_c   1.000
_cell.angle_alpha   90.00
_cell.angle_beta   90.00
_cell.angle_gamma   90.00
#
_symmetry.space_group_name_H-M   'P 1'
#
loop_
_entity.id
_entity.type
_entity.pdbx_description
1 polymer ?
#
loop_
_entity_poly.entity_id
_entity_poly.type
_entity_poly.pdbx_seq_one_letter_code
_entity_poly.pdbx_strand_id
1 'polypeptide(L)' 'PNTRGYLAGWILNASALKPGVRMPPNQLSSDDLNSLLDYLESLK' A
#
# COMPACT_ATOMS: atom_id res chain seq x y z
N PRO A 1 -2.46 11.44 2.18
CA PRO A 1 -1.06 11.79 1.86
C PRO A 1 -0.33 10.58 1.25
N ASN A 2 0.48 10.73 0.20
CA ASN A 2 1.29 9.64 -0.38
C ASN A 2 2.56 9.41 0.44
N THR A 3 2.41 9.30 1.76
CA THR A 3 3.51 8.96 2.67
C THR A 3 3.65 7.45 2.74
N ARG A 4 4.87 6.95 2.98
CA ARG A 4 5.20 5.52 3.03
C ARG A 4 4.20 4.71 3.87
N GLY A 5 3.94 5.15 5.11
CA GLY A 5 3.02 4.43 6.00
C GLY A 5 1.57 4.43 5.52
N TYR A 6 1.11 5.49 4.88
CA TYR A 6 -0.25 5.57 4.35
C TYR A 6 -0.41 4.68 3.11
N LEU A 7 0.61 4.65 2.24
CA LEU A 7 0.67 3.74 1.09
C LEU A 7 0.69 2.28 1.53
N ALA A 8 1.45 1.94 2.58
CA ALA A 8 1.49 0.58 3.14
C ALA A 8 0.10 0.10 3.57
N GLY A 9 -0.63 0.92 4.33
CA GLY A 9 -2.00 0.61 4.75
C GLY A 9 -2.97 0.49 3.58
N TRP A 10 -2.85 1.37 2.58
CA TRP A 10 -3.67 1.32 1.37
C TRP A 10 -3.44 0.05 0.56
N ILE A 11 -2.17 -0.34 0.35
CA ILE A 11 -1.81 -1.52 -0.43
C ILE A 11 -2.29 -2.80 0.26
N LEU A 12 -2.14 -2.90 1.58
CA LEU A 12 -2.58 -4.09 2.32
C LEU A 12 -4.10 -4.19 2.41
N ASN A 13 -4.80 -3.11 2.75
CA ASN A 13 -6.26 -3.10 2.88
C ASN A 13 -6.85 -1.69 2.70
N ALA A 14 -7.04 -1.27 1.45
CA ALA A 14 -7.66 0.01 1.13
C ALA A 14 -9.09 0.15 1.67
N SER A 15 -9.87 -0.95 1.71
CA SER A 15 -11.27 -0.93 2.17
C SER A 15 -11.42 -0.59 3.66
N ALA A 16 -10.40 -0.88 4.49
CA ALA A 16 -10.36 -0.46 5.89
C ALA A 16 -10.16 1.06 6.06
N LEU A 17 -9.48 1.71 5.09
CA LEU A 17 -9.27 3.16 5.08
C LEU A 17 -10.41 3.90 4.37
N LYS A 18 -10.93 3.31 3.29
CA LYS A 18 -12.00 3.87 2.46
C LYS A 18 -12.98 2.76 2.03
N PRO A 19 -14.09 2.58 2.77
CA PRO A 19 -15.14 1.63 2.41
C PRO A 19 -15.68 1.88 0.98
N GLY A 20 -15.94 0.80 0.25
CA GLY A 20 -16.46 0.86 -1.13
C GLY A 20 -15.39 1.03 -2.22
N VAL A 21 -14.11 1.04 -1.86
CA VAL A 21 -13.01 0.93 -2.84
C VAL A 21 -13.03 -0.45 -3.51
N ARG A 22 -12.70 -0.47 -4.81
CA ARG A 22 -12.69 -1.68 -5.65
C ARG A 22 -11.35 -2.42 -5.68
N MET A 23 -10.32 -1.86 -5.04
CA MET A 23 -9.04 -2.53 -4.88
C MET A 23 -9.17 -3.62 -3.80
N PRO A 24 -8.97 -4.90 -4.13
CA PRO A 24 -9.00 -5.97 -3.14
C PRO A 24 -7.76 -5.91 -2.23
N PRO A 25 -7.83 -6.51 -1.01
CA PRO A 25 -6.67 -6.68 -0.15
C PRO A 25 -5.57 -7.50 -0.84
N ASN A 26 -4.31 -7.14 -0.59
CA ASN A 26 -3.14 -7.87 -1.10
C ASN A 26 -2.49 -8.70 0.00
N GLN A 27 -2.06 -9.91 -0.33
CA GLN A 27 -1.23 -10.76 0.54
C GLN A 27 0.23 -10.62 0.11
N LEU A 28 0.91 -9.63 0.68
CA LEU A 28 2.35 -9.42 0.48
C LEU A 28 3.10 -9.83 1.74
N SER A 29 4.29 -10.41 1.56
CA SER A 29 5.24 -10.53 2.66
C SER A 29 5.71 -9.14 3.11
N SER A 30 6.24 -9.03 4.32
CA SER A 30 6.82 -7.77 4.81
C SER A 30 7.94 -7.26 3.90
N ASP A 31 8.75 -8.16 3.34
CA ASP A 31 9.89 -7.82 2.49
C ASP A 31 9.43 -7.32 1.12
N ASP A 32 8.43 -7.97 0.52
CA ASP A 32 7.85 -7.54 -0.75
C ASP A 32 7.15 -6.19 -0.61
N LEU A 33 6.42 -5.98 0.49
CA LEU A 33 5.77 -4.70 0.76
C LEU A 33 6.80 -3.58 0.88
N ASN A 34 7.88 -3.79 1.64
CA ASN A 34 8.93 -2.79 1.77
C ASN A 34 9.63 -2.50 0.43
N SER A 35 9.94 -3.54 -0.35
CA SER A 35 10.57 -3.39 -1.67
C SER A 35 9.67 -2.61 -2.64
N LEU A 36 8.36 -2.88 -2.62
CA LEU A 36 7.38 -2.14 -3.41
C LEU A 36 7.30 -0.67 -2.99
N LEU A 37 7.28 -0.39 -1.68
CA LEU A 37 7.24 0.97 -1.18
C LEU A 37 8.51 1.75 -1.54
N ASP A 38 9.68 1.12 -1.49
CA ASP A 38 10.95 1.71 -1.93
C ASP A 38 10.92 2.06 -3.41
N TYR A 39 10.41 1.14 -4.24
CA TYR A 39 10.21 1.40 -5.67
C TYR A 39 9.26 2.57 -5.90
N LEU A 40 8.08 2.59 -5.27
CA LEU A 40 7.10 3.66 -5.44
C LEU A 40 7.64 5.02 -4.98
N GLU A 41 8.45 5.05 -3.91
CA GLU A 41 9.08 6.27 -3.42
C GLU A 41 10.19 6.80 -4.36
N SER A 42 10.76 5.94 -5.20
CA SER A 42 11.72 6.37 -6.23
C SER A 42 11.06 7.06 -7.43
N LEU A 43 9.74 6.93 -7.63
CA LEU A 43 8.99 7.46 -8.78
C LEU A 43 8.64 8.96 -8.66
N LYS A 44 9.53 9.78 -8.10
CA LYS A 44 9.32 11.23 -7.93
C LYS A 44 9.57 12.02 -9.20
#